data_AF-A0A847DSD2-F1
#
_entry.id   AF-A0A847DSD2-F1
#
_cell.length_a   1.000
_cell.length_b   1.000
_cell.length_c   1.000
_cell.angle_alpha   90.00
_cell.angle_beta   90.00
_cell.angle_gamma   90.00
#
_symmetry.space_group_name_H-M   'P 1'
#
loop_
_entity.id
_entity.type
_entity.pdbx_description
1 polymer ?
#
loop_
_entity_poly.entity_id
_entity_poly.type
_entity_poly.pdbx_seq_one_letter_code
_entity_poly.pdbx_strand_id
1 'polypeptide(L)'
;YLRRRDRHGIAGVLVLFVLFVSPLCALSNALFSARTVHHLLLVLVAAPLLAGPARSQAGKAASDDGLRGVGPAFALSTIALWAWHVPALYAAALQHAPVYGLMQATLLASAWLYWRRILSATPGAALGGLVAGAMQMGLLGALLTFAQRPLYEPHLLGTEAWGLAALTDQQLAGLLMWVPAMLPYAWAGWRVAAGAWQRAAPAGEHRAA
;
A
#
# COMPACT_ATOMS: atom_id res chain seq x y z
N TYR A 1 5.29 -26.49 -2.80
CA TYR A 1 5.84 -25.12 -2.69
C TYR A 1 5.47 -24.26 -3.90
N LEU A 2 5.74 -24.71 -5.13
CA LEU A 2 5.35 -24.06 -6.40
C LEU A 2 3.86 -23.67 -6.46
N ARG A 3 2.95 -24.63 -6.23
CA ARG A 3 1.49 -24.42 -6.24
C ARG A 3 0.92 -23.32 -5.32
N ARG A 4 1.62 -22.95 -4.23
CA ARG A 4 1.18 -21.86 -3.34
C ARG A 4 1.74 -20.51 -3.77
N ARG A 5 2.96 -20.47 -4.34
CA ARG A 5 3.55 -19.24 -4.90
C ARG A 5 2.75 -18.76 -6.12
N ASP A 6 2.31 -19.70 -6.95
CA ASP A 6 1.49 -19.42 -8.13
C ASP A 6 0.14 -18.79 -7.75
N ARG A 7 -0.50 -19.26 -6.68
CA ARG A 7 -1.81 -18.74 -6.21
C ARG A 7 -1.76 -17.28 -5.75
N HIS A 8 -0.69 -16.85 -5.07
CA HIS A 8 -0.56 -15.46 -4.63
C HIS A 8 -0.22 -14.52 -5.79
N GLY A 9 0.65 -14.97 -6.70
CA GLY A 9 0.94 -14.25 -7.94
C GLY A 9 -0.31 -14.08 -8.81
N ILE A 10 -1.08 -15.16 -9.02
CA ILE A 10 -2.35 -15.12 -9.75
C ILE A 10 -3.35 -14.19 -9.07
N ALA A 11 -3.51 -14.26 -7.74
CA ALA A 11 -4.39 -13.36 -7.01
C ALA A 11 -3.97 -11.88 -7.17
N GLY A 12 -2.67 -11.58 -7.09
CA GLY A 12 -2.16 -10.24 -7.35
C GLY A 12 -2.45 -9.76 -8.78
N VAL A 13 -2.24 -10.62 -9.78
CA VAL A 13 -2.56 -10.32 -11.18
C VAL A 13 -4.07 -10.12 -11.38
N LEU A 14 -4.93 -10.91 -10.72
CA LEU A 14 -6.38 -10.73 -10.77
C LEU A 14 -6.79 -9.39 -10.15
N VAL A 15 -6.19 -8.98 -9.03
CA VAL A 15 -6.43 -7.64 -8.46
C VAL A 15 -6.02 -6.55 -9.44
N LEU A 16 -4.84 -6.65 -10.06
CA LEU A 16 -4.41 -5.70 -11.09
C LEU A 16 -5.41 -5.67 -12.27
N PHE A 17 -5.84 -6.83 -12.75
CA PHE A 17 -6.82 -6.91 -13.82
C PHE A 17 -8.13 -6.20 -13.44
N VAL A 18 -8.66 -6.45 -12.24
CA VAL A 18 -9.86 -5.75 -11.75
C VAL A 18 -9.60 -4.24 -11.66
N LEU A 19 -8.45 -3.81 -11.16
CA LEU A 19 -8.14 -2.39 -11.03
C LEU A 19 -8.13 -1.65 -12.36
N PHE A 20 -7.59 -2.26 -13.42
CA PHE A 20 -7.41 -1.60 -14.72
C PHE A 20 -8.54 -1.85 -15.73
N VAL A 21 -9.31 -2.94 -15.58
CA VAL A 21 -10.35 -3.35 -16.54
C VAL A 21 -11.77 -3.09 -16.02
N SER A 22 -11.96 -2.88 -14.71
CA SER A 22 -13.29 -2.68 -14.13
C SER A 22 -13.80 -1.23 -14.26
N PRO A 23 -15.10 -0.97 -13.96
CA PRO A 23 -15.68 0.38 -13.92
C PRO A 23 -14.95 1.33 -12.98
N LEU A 24 -14.15 0.80 -12.04
CA LEU A 24 -13.30 1.58 -11.16
C LEU A 24 -12.27 2.42 -11.92
N CYS A 25 -11.81 1.93 -13.09
CA CYS A 25 -10.89 2.68 -13.95
C CYS A 25 -11.54 3.96 -14.46
N ALA A 26 -12.75 3.86 -15.02
CA ALA A 26 -13.52 5.02 -15.45
C ALA A 26 -13.90 5.93 -14.27
N LEU A 27 -14.33 5.34 -13.15
CA LEU A 27 -14.71 6.10 -11.95
C LEU A 27 -13.54 6.88 -11.36
N SER A 28 -12.33 6.32 -11.38
CA SER A 28 -11.12 6.97 -10.87
C SER A 28 -10.70 8.20 -11.68
N ASN A 29 -11.19 8.35 -12.92
CA ASN A 29 -11.01 9.59 -13.68
C ASN A 29 -11.96 10.69 -13.19
N ALA A 30 -13.18 10.33 -12.79
CA ALA A 30 -14.16 11.30 -12.30
C ALA A 30 -13.92 11.67 -10.82
N LEU A 31 -13.75 10.67 -9.96
CA LEU A 31 -13.68 10.81 -8.51
C LEU A 31 -12.28 10.52 -7.98
N PHE A 32 -11.76 11.45 -7.17
CA PHE A 32 -10.53 11.27 -6.44
C PHE A 32 -10.67 10.17 -5.37
N SER A 33 -11.82 10.05 -4.70
CA SER A 33 -12.10 8.96 -3.76
C SER A 33 -11.98 7.56 -4.39
N ALA A 34 -12.54 7.38 -5.59
CA ALA A 34 -12.44 6.12 -6.33
C ALA A 34 -10.99 5.81 -6.74
N ARG A 35 -10.21 6.84 -7.09
CA ARG A 35 -8.78 6.68 -7.34
C ARG A 35 -8.00 6.31 -6.10
N THR A 36 -8.31 6.91 -4.95
CA THR A 36 -7.70 6.52 -3.69
C THR A 36 -7.97 5.05 -3.40
N VAL A 37 -9.20 4.56 -3.60
CA VAL A 37 -9.50 3.11 -3.48
C VAL A 37 -8.64 2.29 -4.45
N HIS A 38 -8.50 2.72 -5.70
CA HIS A 38 -7.64 2.05 -6.67
C HIS A 38 -6.18 1.97 -6.18
N HIS A 39 -5.59 3.08 -5.74
CA HIS A 39 -4.23 3.11 -5.21
C HIS A 39 -4.07 2.30 -3.92
N LEU A 40 -5.06 2.31 -3.02
CA LEU A 40 -5.03 1.50 -1.80
C LEU A 40 -5.02 0.00 -2.11
N LEU A 41 -5.85 -0.44 -3.05
CA LEU A 41 -5.84 -1.83 -3.52
C LEU A 41 -4.51 -2.18 -4.20
N LEU A 42 -3.94 -1.27 -4.97
CA LEU A 42 -2.63 -1.47 -5.60
C LEU A 42 -1.51 -1.66 -4.56
N VAL A 43 -1.44 -0.76 -3.57
CA VAL A 43 -0.34 -0.67 -2.60
C VAL A 43 -0.51 -1.62 -1.41
N LEU A 44 -1.73 -1.82 -0.91
CA LEU A 44 -2.00 -2.60 0.30
C LEU A 44 -2.50 -4.02 0.02
N VAL A 45 -2.89 -4.34 -1.21
CA VAL A 45 -3.39 -5.67 -1.59
C VAL A 45 -2.53 -6.30 -2.69
N ALA A 46 -2.44 -5.68 -3.86
CA ALA A 46 -1.71 -6.26 -4.99
C ALA A 46 -0.21 -6.39 -4.69
N ALA A 47 0.44 -5.31 -4.23
CA ALA A 47 1.86 -5.31 -3.89
C ALA A 47 2.29 -6.40 -2.89
N PRO A 48 1.63 -6.60 -1.72
CA PRO A 48 2.00 -7.68 -0.80
C PRO A 48 1.70 -9.07 -1.35
N LEU A 49 0.63 -9.26 -2.14
CA LEU A 49 0.35 -10.54 -2.80
C LEU A 49 1.44 -10.89 -3.81
N LEU A 50 1.90 -9.91 -4.59
CA LEU A 50 2.99 -10.06 -5.56
C LEU A 50 4.37 -10.21 -4.90
N ALA A 51 4.58 -9.62 -3.72
CA ALA A 51 5.76 -9.86 -2.91
C ALA A 51 5.85 -11.33 -2.47
N GLY A 52 4.70 -11.98 -2.27
CA GLY A 52 4.56 -13.38 -1.92
C GLY A 52 5.12 -13.72 -0.54
N PRO A 53 4.95 -14.98 -0.07
CA PRO A 53 5.62 -15.42 1.15
C PRO A 53 7.13 -15.51 0.89
N ALA A 54 7.85 -14.44 1.21
CA ALA A 54 9.31 -14.31 1.05
C ALA A 54 10.13 -15.23 2.00
N ARG A 55 9.61 -16.43 2.32
CA ARG A 55 10.28 -17.43 3.16
C ARG A 55 11.39 -18.22 2.43
N SER A 56 11.41 -18.28 1.09
CA SER A 56 12.38 -19.10 0.35
C SER A 56 13.80 -18.53 0.28
N GLN A 57 14.00 -17.25 0.61
CA GLN A 57 15.32 -16.59 0.56
C GLN A 57 15.80 -16.09 1.93
N ALA A 58 14.97 -16.28 2.96
CA ALA A 58 15.27 -15.88 4.34
C ALA A 58 16.53 -16.56 4.91
N GLY A 59 16.95 -17.71 4.36
CA GLY A 59 18.18 -18.40 4.76
C GLY A 59 19.48 -17.77 4.22
N LYS A 60 19.42 -16.87 3.23
CA LYS A 60 20.61 -16.21 2.66
C LYS A 60 20.66 -14.69 2.88
N ALA A 61 19.52 -14.05 3.11
CA ALA A 61 19.44 -12.60 3.36
C ALA A 61 19.41 -12.22 4.85
N ALA A 62 19.30 -13.19 5.77
CA ALA A 62 19.33 -12.94 7.21
C ALA A 62 20.72 -12.50 7.74
N SER A 63 21.76 -12.52 6.90
CA SER A 63 23.11 -12.07 7.26
C SER A 63 23.35 -10.57 7.12
N ASP A 64 22.53 -9.84 6.35
CA ASP A 64 22.74 -8.40 6.10
C ASP A 64 21.58 -7.56 6.64
N ASP A 65 21.71 -7.21 7.93
CA ASP A 65 21.14 -6.05 8.61
C ASP A 65 19.67 -5.68 8.24
N GLY A 66 18.71 -6.28 8.94
CA GLY A 66 17.27 -6.12 8.71
C GLY A 66 16.75 -4.67 8.74
N LEU A 67 17.50 -3.72 9.34
CA LEU A 67 17.19 -2.28 9.31
C LEU A 67 17.63 -1.61 7.99
N ARG A 68 18.78 -2.02 7.42
CA ARG A 68 19.34 -1.47 6.17
C ARG A 68 18.48 -1.78 4.96
N GLY A 69 17.63 -2.80 5.03
CA GLY A 69 16.72 -3.16 3.95
C GLY A 69 15.36 -2.46 3.99
N VAL A 70 14.77 -2.30 5.17
CA VAL A 70 13.41 -1.74 5.31
C VAL A 70 13.42 -0.22 5.14
N GLY A 71 14.40 0.48 5.72
CA GLY A 71 14.49 1.94 5.68
C GLY A 71 14.47 2.52 4.26
N PRO A 72 15.37 2.11 3.34
CA PRO A 72 15.38 2.61 1.98
C PRO A 72 14.12 2.26 1.18
N ALA A 73 13.56 1.05 1.37
CA ALA A 73 12.33 0.66 0.69
C ALA A 73 11.11 1.45 1.18
N PHE A 74 11.05 1.72 2.49
CA PHE A 74 10.08 2.63 3.08
C PHE A 74 10.24 4.05 2.53
N ALA A 75 11.46 4.59 2.50
CA ALA A 75 11.73 5.92 1.96
C ALA A 75 11.30 6.04 0.50
N LEU A 76 11.63 5.05 -0.34
CA LEU A 76 11.23 5.03 -1.74
C LEU A 76 9.70 4.99 -1.90
N SER A 77 9.01 4.15 -1.12
CA SER A 77 7.55 4.06 -1.13
C SER A 77 6.88 5.35 -0.67
N THR A 78 7.42 5.98 0.37
CA THR A 78 6.93 7.26 0.89
C THR A 78 7.15 8.38 -0.12
N ILE A 79 8.35 8.50 -0.69
CA ILE A 79 8.66 9.51 -1.71
C ILE A 79 7.74 9.34 -2.92
N ALA A 80 7.56 8.11 -3.42
CA ALA A 80 6.66 7.86 -4.53
C ALA A 80 5.21 8.26 -4.19
N LEU A 81 4.70 7.83 -3.03
CA LEU A 81 3.34 8.16 -2.61
C LEU A 81 3.12 9.67 -2.50
N TRP A 82 4.03 10.38 -1.83
CA TRP A 82 3.91 11.82 -1.61
C TRP A 82 4.10 12.62 -2.89
N ALA A 83 5.05 12.24 -3.76
CA ALA A 83 5.26 12.90 -5.04
C ALA A 83 3.98 12.88 -5.90
N TRP A 84 3.29 11.74 -5.99
CA TRP A 84 2.04 11.65 -6.75
C TRP A 84 0.83 12.31 -6.08
N HIS A 85 0.97 12.77 -4.84
CA HIS A 85 -0.04 13.60 -4.19
C HIS A 85 0.27 15.10 -4.29
N VAL A 86 1.41 15.50 -4.84
CA VAL A 86 1.67 16.89 -5.23
C VAL A 86 0.72 17.26 -6.37
N PRO A 87 -0.13 18.31 -6.21
CA PRO A 87 -1.18 18.64 -7.19
C PRO A 87 -0.69 18.78 -8.64
N ALA A 88 0.47 19.42 -8.85
CA ALA A 88 1.02 19.62 -10.18
C ALA A 88 1.46 18.31 -10.86
N LEU A 89 2.13 17.41 -10.12
CA LEU A 89 2.54 16.10 -10.65
C LEU A 89 1.34 15.21 -10.90
N TYR A 90 0.36 15.25 -10.01
CA TYR A 90 -0.90 14.53 -10.16
C TYR A 90 -1.69 15.00 -11.39
N ALA A 91 -1.82 16.31 -11.58
CA ALA A 91 -2.49 16.88 -12.75
C ALA A 91 -1.78 16.45 -14.05
N ALA A 92 -0.44 16.51 -14.08
CA ALA A 92 0.34 16.03 -15.22
C ALA A 92 0.10 14.52 -15.51
N ALA A 93 -0.03 13.70 -14.45
CA ALA A 93 -0.37 12.29 -14.60
C ALA A 93 -1.75 12.08 -15.23
N LEU A 94 -2.75 12.93 -14.96
CA LEU A 94 -4.08 12.78 -15.57
C LEU A 94 -4.18 13.35 -16.99
N GLN A 95 -3.28 14.25 -17.37
CA GLN A 95 -3.25 14.83 -18.72
C GLN A 95 -2.44 13.98 -19.71
N HIS A 96 -1.48 13.18 -19.24
CA HIS A 96 -0.55 12.44 -20.10
C HIS A 96 -0.49 10.95 -19.77
N ALA A 97 -0.86 10.10 -20.73
CA ALA A 97 -0.85 8.64 -20.57
C ALA A 97 0.51 8.05 -20.13
N PRO A 98 1.68 8.52 -20.63
CA PRO A 98 2.98 8.03 -20.14
C PRO A 98 3.24 8.38 -18.67
N VAL A 99 2.83 9.59 -18.24
CA VAL A 99 3.00 10.05 -16.86
C VAL A 99 2.05 9.30 -15.93
N TYR A 100 0.81 9.03 -16.37
CA TYR A 100 -0.10 8.12 -15.69
C TYR A 100 0.52 6.73 -15.48
N GLY A 101 1.09 6.15 -16.54
CA GLY A 101 1.77 4.86 -16.48
C GLY A 101 2.94 4.86 -15.49
N LEU A 102 3.72 5.95 -15.47
CA LEU A 102 4.81 6.14 -14.52
C LEU A 102 4.30 6.22 -13.08
N MET A 103 3.20 6.93 -12.84
CA MET A 103 2.55 6.99 -11.52
C MET A 103 2.19 5.61 -11.01
N GLN A 104 1.46 4.84 -11.81
CA GLN A 104 1.02 3.50 -11.41
C GLN A 104 2.21 2.55 -11.23
N ALA A 105 3.19 2.58 -12.14
CA ALA A 105 4.36 1.72 -12.06
C ALA A 105 5.23 2.03 -10.83
N THR A 106 5.47 3.30 -10.53
CA THR A 106 6.31 3.70 -9.38
C THR A 106 5.61 3.45 -8.05
N LEU A 107 4.29 3.68 -7.95
CA LEU A 107 3.50 3.30 -6.77
C LEU A 107 3.57 1.78 -6.53
N LEU A 108 3.32 0.97 -7.57
CA LEU A 108 3.35 -0.49 -7.44
C LEU A 108 4.76 -1.02 -7.12
N ALA A 109 5.78 -0.58 -7.85
CA ALA A 109 7.15 -1.08 -7.70
C ALA A 109 7.74 -0.74 -6.33
N SER A 110 7.52 0.50 -5.86
CA SER A 110 7.99 0.93 -4.55
C SER A 110 7.25 0.21 -3.41
N ALA A 111 5.93 0.07 -3.50
CA ALA A 111 5.13 -0.70 -2.54
C ALA A 111 5.52 -2.19 -2.52
N TRP A 112 5.73 -2.80 -3.68
CA TRP A 112 6.16 -4.18 -3.78
C TRP A 112 7.52 -4.39 -3.11
N LEU A 113 8.49 -3.50 -3.34
CA LEU A 113 9.78 -3.55 -2.68
C LEU A 113 9.64 -3.41 -1.16
N TYR A 114 8.84 -2.44 -0.71
CA TYR A 114 8.54 -2.23 0.70
C TYR A 114 7.96 -3.50 1.35
N TRP A 115 6.90 -4.08 0.79
CA TRP A 115 6.28 -5.30 1.32
C TRP A 115 7.24 -6.50 1.28
N ARG A 116 8.07 -6.64 0.24
CA ARG A 116 9.11 -7.68 0.21
C ARG A 116 10.06 -7.57 1.38
N ARG A 117 10.51 -6.36 1.73
CA ARG A 117 11.43 -6.13 2.86
C ARG A 117 10.74 -6.37 4.19
N ILE A 118 9.51 -5.89 4.37
CA ILE A 118 8.70 -6.14 5.57
C ILE A 118 8.50 -7.65 5.81
N LEU A 119 8.13 -8.41 4.77
CA LEU A 119 7.85 -9.84 4.89
C LEU A 119 9.11 -10.70 5.13
N SER A 120 10.31 -10.17 4.86
CA SER A 120 11.59 -10.84 5.14
C SER A 120 12.30 -10.33 6.39
N ALA A 121 11.82 -9.25 7.01
CA ALA A 121 12.48 -8.60 8.13
C ALA A 121 12.32 -9.37 9.45
N THR A 122 13.17 -9.06 10.43
CA THR A 122 12.97 -9.49 11.82
C THR A 122 11.65 -8.89 12.35
N PRO A 123 10.98 -9.53 13.34
CA PRO A 123 9.70 -9.03 13.84
C PRO A 123 9.73 -7.56 14.27
N GLY A 124 10.79 -7.12 14.96
CA GLY A 124 10.95 -5.72 15.39
C GLY A 124 11.04 -4.75 14.20
N ALA A 125 11.89 -5.05 13.21
CA ALA A 125 12.04 -4.21 12.02
C ALA A 125 10.77 -4.20 11.14
N ALA A 126 10.08 -5.33 11.04
CA ALA A 126 8.80 -5.44 10.34
C ALA A 126 7.71 -4.58 11.02
N LEU A 127 7.56 -4.67 12.34
CA LEU A 127 6.60 -3.87 13.09
C LEU A 127 6.90 -2.37 13.00
N GLY A 128 8.17 -1.97 13.17
CA GLY A 128 8.58 -0.57 13.01
C GLY A 128 8.28 -0.03 11.61
N GLY A 129 8.59 -0.83 10.58
CA GLY A 129 8.30 -0.45 9.19
C GLY A 129 6.80 -0.35 8.89
N LEU A 130 5.97 -1.25 9.44
CA LEU A 130 4.50 -1.20 9.30
C LEU A 130 3.91 0.04 9.98
N VAL A 131 4.37 0.37 11.19
CA VAL A 131 3.95 1.59 11.91
C VAL A 131 4.37 2.83 11.13
N ALA A 132 5.60 2.90 10.65
CA ALA A 132 6.06 4.02 9.83
C ALA A 132 5.22 4.19 8.55
N GLY A 133 4.90 3.08 7.87
CA GLY A 133 4.03 3.04 6.69
C GLY A 133 2.62 3.58 6.98
N ALA A 134 2.02 3.12 8.08
CA ALA A 134 0.73 3.60 8.57
C ALA A 134 0.76 5.10 8.90
N MET A 135 1.79 5.57 9.62
CA MET A 135 1.91 6.96 10.03
C MET A 135 2.05 7.92 8.84
N GLN A 136 2.93 7.64 7.87
CA GLN A 136 3.13 8.55 6.74
C GLN A 136 1.89 8.64 5.84
N MET A 137 1.19 7.50 5.65
CA MET A 137 -0.03 7.45 4.86
C MET A 137 -1.19 8.12 5.59
N GLY A 138 -1.30 7.89 6.91
CA GLY A 138 -2.30 8.55 7.75
C GLY A 138 -2.11 10.07 7.81
N LEU A 139 -0.86 10.55 7.88
CA LEU A 139 -0.56 11.98 7.79
C LEU A 139 -1.05 12.58 6.47
N LEU A 140 -0.73 11.93 5.34
CA LEU A 140 -1.20 12.36 4.03
C LEU A 140 -2.74 12.34 3.95
N GLY A 141 -3.38 11.30 4.48
CA GLY A 141 -4.84 11.18 4.53
C GLY A 141 -5.49 12.28 5.37
N ALA A 142 -4.90 12.61 6.53
CA ALA A 142 -5.35 13.70 7.39
C ALA A 142 -5.24 15.06 6.67
N LEU A 143 -4.11 15.34 5.99
CA LEU A 143 -3.94 16.58 5.22
C LEU A 143 -5.04 16.77 4.17
N LEU A 144 -5.45 15.70 3.50
CA LEU A 144 -6.52 15.74 2.51
C LEU A 144 -7.91 15.86 3.13
N THR A 145 -8.14 15.17 4.25
CA THR A 145 -9.42 15.18 4.99
C THR A 145 -9.71 16.55 5.58
N PHE A 146 -8.69 17.25 6.08
CA PHE A 146 -8.83 18.55 6.71
C PHE A 146 -8.56 19.73 5.78
N ALA A 147 -8.32 19.48 4.49
CA ALA A 147 -8.21 20.55 3.50
C ALA A 147 -9.52 21.34 3.42
N GLN A 148 -9.41 22.67 3.28
CA GLN A 148 -10.56 23.58 3.16
C GLN A 148 -10.89 23.96 1.72
N ARG A 149 -10.06 23.54 0.77
CA ARG A 149 -10.23 23.79 -0.67
C ARG A 149 -9.86 22.55 -1.47
N PRO A 150 -10.50 22.32 -2.62
CA PRO A 150 -10.08 21.25 -3.52
C PRO A 150 -8.65 21.54 -4.02
N LEU A 151 -7.79 20.54 -3.90
CA LEU A 151 -6.38 20.59 -4.29
C LEU A 151 -6.16 19.99 -5.69
N TYR A 152 -7.04 19.07 -6.11
CA TYR A 152 -6.89 18.31 -7.35
C TYR A 152 -7.85 18.80 -8.43
N GLU A 153 -7.36 19.76 -9.24
CA GLU A 153 -8.09 20.37 -10.35
C GLU A 153 -8.77 19.37 -11.31
N PRO A 154 -8.14 18.24 -11.70
CA PRO A 154 -8.75 17.30 -12.65
C PRO A 154 -10.11 16.73 -12.23
N HIS A 155 -10.44 16.78 -10.93
CA HIS A 155 -11.69 16.24 -10.39
C HIS A 155 -12.78 17.29 -10.19
N LEU A 156 -12.50 18.58 -10.41
CA LEU A 156 -13.46 19.65 -10.12
C LEU A 156 -14.79 19.48 -10.86
N LEU A 157 -14.73 19.11 -12.14
CA LEU A 157 -15.91 18.92 -12.99
C LEU A 157 -16.42 17.47 -12.96
N GLY A 158 -15.55 16.50 -12.69
CA GLY A 158 -15.89 15.07 -12.71
C GLY A 158 -16.86 14.66 -11.59
N THR A 159 -16.82 15.35 -10.46
CA THR A 159 -17.65 15.02 -9.28
C THR A 159 -19.10 15.51 -9.41
N GLU A 160 -19.36 16.51 -10.25
CA GLU A 160 -20.70 17.08 -10.45
C GLU A 160 -21.69 16.05 -11.01
N ALA A 161 -21.24 15.20 -11.94
CA ALA A 161 -22.05 14.11 -12.49
C ALA A 161 -22.50 13.08 -11.44
N TRP A 162 -21.87 13.10 -10.25
CA TRP A 162 -22.16 12.23 -9.11
C TRP A 162 -22.85 12.98 -7.95
N GLY A 163 -23.22 14.24 -8.16
CA GLY A 163 -23.85 15.08 -7.12
C GLY A 163 -22.91 15.40 -5.95
N LEU A 164 -21.60 15.31 -6.14
CA LEU A 164 -20.59 15.55 -5.12
C LEU A 164 -19.82 16.85 -5.39
N ALA A 165 -19.62 17.64 -4.34
CA ALA A 165 -18.64 18.72 -4.38
C ALA A 165 -17.22 18.12 -4.40
N ALA A 166 -16.33 18.66 -5.23
CA ALA A 166 -14.95 18.17 -5.35
C ALA A 166 -14.17 18.18 -4.03
N LEU A 167 -14.45 19.17 -3.15
CA LEU A 167 -13.89 19.20 -1.80
C LEU A 167 -14.34 17.99 -0.98
N THR A 168 -15.64 17.67 -0.99
CA THR A 168 -16.19 16.53 -0.25
C THR A 168 -15.63 15.20 -0.73
N ASP A 169 -15.51 15.03 -2.05
CA ASP A 169 -14.89 13.83 -2.64
C ASP A 169 -13.41 13.70 -2.24
N GLN A 170 -12.66 14.80 -2.22
CA GLN A 170 -11.27 14.80 -1.74
C GLN A 170 -11.15 14.46 -0.26
N GLN A 171 -12.03 15.01 0.59
CA GLN A 171 -12.01 14.73 2.02
C GLN A 171 -12.36 13.26 2.29
N LEU A 172 -13.31 12.70 1.54
CA LEU A 172 -13.62 11.27 1.56
C LEU A 172 -12.41 10.42 1.15
N ALA A 173 -11.71 10.79 0.07
CA ALA A 173 -10.45 10.18 -0.31
C ALA A 173 -9.43 10.19 0.84
N GLY A 174 -9.23 11.34 1.48
CA GLY A 174 -8.37 11.47 2.66
C GLY A 174 -8.76 10.51 3.78
N LEU A 175 -10.05 10.42 4.09
CA LEU A 175 -10.59 9.53 5.12
C LEU A 175 -10.37 8.05 4.77
N LEU A 176 -10.59 7.67 3.51
CA LEU A 176 -10.36 6.31 2.99
C LEU A 176 -8.88 5.92 3.07
N MET A 177 -7.98 6.85 2.76
CA MET A 177 -6.52 6.65 2.89
C MET A 177 -6.05 6.64 4.34
N TRP A 178 -6.82 7.21 5.26
CA TRP A 178 -6.49 7.21 6.67
C TRP A 178 -7.08 6.00 7.39
N VAL A 179 -8.39 5.95 7.61
CA VAL A 179 -8.99 5.00 8.57
C VAL A 179 -9.05 3.57 8.01
N PRO A 180 -9.70 3.30 6.86
CA PRO A 180 -9.73 1.94 6.28
C PRO A 180 -8.35 1.39 5.96
N ALA A 181 -7.45 2.25 5.50
CA ALA A 181 -6.11 1.86 5.11
C ALA A 181 -5.24 1.39 6.29
N MET A 182 -5.61 1.69 7.54
CA MET A 182 -4.94 1.11 8.72
C MET A 182 -5.23 -0.39 8.89
N LEU A 183 -6.36 -0.90 8.37
CA LEU A 183 -6.75 -2.30 8.57
C LEU A 183 -5.73 -3.30 8.00
N PRO A 184 -5.24 -3.16 6.75
CA PRO A 184 -4.17 -4.02 6.23
C PRO A 184 -2.88 -3.96 7.05
N TYR A 185 -2.47 -2.77 7.51
CA TYR A 185 -1.28 -2.60 8.35
C TYR A 185 -1.45 -3.28 9.72
N ALA A 186 -2.59 -3.08 10.38
CA ALA A 186 -2.91 -3.71 11.65
C ALA A 186 -2.95 -5.24 11.53
N TRP A 187 -3.59 -5.76 10.48
CA TRP A 187 -3.62 -7.20 10.22
C TRP A 187 -2.23 -7.78 9.99
N ALA A 188 -1.40 -7.13 9.17
CA ALA A 188 -0.02 -7.56 8.94
C ALA A 188 0.80 -7.53 10.24
N GLY A 189 0.66 -6.47 11.05
CA GLY A 189 1.34 -6.32 12.33
C GLY A 189 0.93 -7.42 13.32
N TRP A 190 -0.37 -7.69 13.44
CA TRP A 190 -0.89 -8.79 14.25
C TRP A 190 -0.29 -10.13 13.84
N ARG A 191 -0.22 -10.42 12.53
CA ARG A 191 0.39 -11.67 12.03
C ARG A 191 1.88 -11.79 12.38
N VAL A 192 2.63 -10.70 12.30
CA VAL A 192 4.05 -10.67 12.67
C VAL A 192 4.21 -10.93 14.17
N ALA A 193 3.42 -10.23 15.00
CA ALA A 193 3.45 -10.37 16.46
C ALA A 193 3.04 -11.77 16.92
N ALA A 194 1.92 -12.29 16.41
CA ALA A 194 1.44 -13.64 16.72
C ALA A 194 2.47 -14.72 16.34
N GLY A 195 3.09 -14.57 15.16
CA GLY A 195 4.14 -15.50 14.72
C GLY A 195 5.41 -15.41 15.57
N ALA A 196 5.76 -14.24 16.08
CA ALA A 196 6.90 -14.06 16.98
C ALA A 196 6.63 -14.69 18.36
N TRP A 197 5.44 -14.47 18.91
CA TRP A 197 4.98 -15.08 20.16
C TRP A 197 5.05 -16.60 20.13
N GLN A 198 4.54 -17.22 19.06
CA GLN A 198 4.58 -18.68 18.87
C GLN A 198 6.00 -19.26 18.83
N ARG A 199 6.99 -18.49 18.35
CA ARG A 199 8.41 -18.92 18.33
C ARG A 199 9.11 -18.71 19.67
N ALA A 200 8.64 -17.76 20.47
CA ALA A 200 9.18 -17.46 21.79
C ALA A 200 8.55 -18.32 22.90
N ALA A 201 7.37 -18.90 22.67
CA ALA A 201 6.77 -19.86 23.58
C ALA A 201 7.74 -21.04 23.77
N PRO A 202 8.21 -21.32 25.00
CA PRO A 202 9.09 -22.44 25.27
C PRO A 202 8.39 -23.72 24.79
N ALA A 203 9.13 -24.61 24.13
CA ALA A 203 8.66 -25.94 23.82
C ALA A 203 8.34 -26.63 25.15
N GLY A 204 7.07 -26.57 25.58
CA GLY A 204 6.62 -27.14 26.83
C GLY A 204 6.90 -28.63 26.87
N GLU A 205 7.74 -29.04 27.82
CA GLU A 205 7.59 -30.21 28.68
C GLU A 205 6.70 -31.35 28.12
N HIS A 206 7.16 -32.03 27.07
CA HIS A 206 6.62 -33.32 26.65
C HIS A 206 7.72 -34.39 26.61
N ARG A 207 8.67 -34.32 27.55
CA ARG A 207 9.66 -35.36 27.86
C ARG A 207 9.88 -35.47 29.37
N ALA A 208 8.81 -35.69 30.12
CA ALA A 208 8.89 -36.16 31.50
C ALA A 208 7.54 -36.79 31.89
N ALA A 209 7.29 -38.00 31.38
CA ALA A 209 6.41 -39.01 31.97
C ALA A 209 6.75 -40.36 31.32
#